data_AF-A0A368HET3-F1
#
_entry.id   AF-A0A368HET3-F1
#
_cell.length_a   1.000
_cell.length_b   1.000
_cell.length_c   1.000
_cell.angle_alpha   90.00
_cell.angle_beta   90.00
_cell.angle_gamma   90.00
#
_symmetry.space_group_name_H-M   'P 1'
#
loop_
_entity.id
_entity.type
_entity.pdbx_description
1 polymer ?
#
loop_
_entity_poly.entity_id
_entity_poly.type
_entity_poly.pdbx_seq_one_letter_code
_entity_poly.pdbx_strand_id
1 'polypeptide(L)'
;MDVGILRLAGRERAPQSDADAPLRAAIIQVHEESRRRYGRRRLTHALRAQGMRINPKRVHRVMREEGLRGVRKGRFVPRTTDSAHQRAIAPNVLQRRFSVDTAVPAWTSDITYVATREAGCTWR
;
A
#
# COMPACT_ATOMS: atom_id res chain seq x y z
N MET A 1 -52.17 -36.32 19.20
CA MET A 1 -52.00 -34.97 18.63
C MET A 1 -50.64 -34.94 18.00
N ASP A 2 -50.61 -35.15 16.69
CA ASP A 2 -49.39 -35.32 15.90
C ASP A 2 -49.17 -34.02 15.10
N VAL A 3 -48.13 -33.26 15.43
CA VAL A 3 -47.77 -32.04 14.70
C VAL A 3 -46.44 -32.30 14.01
N GLY A 4 -46.53 -32.98 12.87
CA GLY A 4 -45.41 -33.25 11.98
C GLY A 4 -44.86 -31.95 11.39
N ILE A 5 -43.65 -31.58 11.77
CA ILE A 5 -42.89 -30.49 11.15
C ILE A 5 -42.43 -30.95 9.77
N LEU A 6 -43.04 -30.41 8.71
CA LEU A 6 -42.60 -30.61 7.33
C LEU A 6 -41.21 -30.00 7.15
N ARG A 7 -40.19 -30.86 7.12
CA ARG A 7 -38.81 -30.55 6.80
C ARG A 7 -38.71 -30.29 5.31
N LEU A 8 -38.76 -29.02 4.89
CA LEU A 8 -38.56 -28.63 3.49
C LEU A 8 -37.17 -29.10 3.03
N ALA A 9 -37.15 -30.06 2.11
CA ALA A 9 -35.96 -30.56 1.46
C ALA A 9 -35.15 -29.39 0.86
N GLY A 10 -33.86 -29.35 1.18
CA GLY A 10 -32.92 -28.40 0.60
C GLY A 10 -32.94 -28.53 -0.92
N ARG A 11 -33.25 -27.44 -1.63
CA ARG A 11 -33.01 -27.35 -3.07
C ARG A 11 -31.50 -27.51 -3.29
N GLU A 12 -31.08 -28.64 -3.84
CA GLU A 12 -29.73 -28.78 -4.37
C GLU A 12 -29.52 -27.69 -5.44
N ARG A 13 -28.62 -26.75 -5.18
CA ARG A 13 -28.25 -25.73 -6.16
C ARG A 13 -27.56 -26.46 -7.31
N ALA A 14 -28.17 -26.43 -8.49
CA ALA A 14 -27.52 -26.79 -9.74
C ALA A 14 -26.13 -26.12 -9.84
N PRO A 15 -25.13 -26.74 -10.48
CA PRO A 15 -23.80 -26.16 -10.64
C PRO A 15 -23.95 -24.78 -11.27
N GLN A 16 -23.69 -23.75 -10.47
CA GLN A 16 -23.90 -22.37 -10.86
C GLN A 16 -22.83 -22.04 -11.89
N SER A 17 -23.21 -21.92 -13.16
CA SER A 17 -22.27 -21.52 -14.22
C SER A 17 -21.49 -20.29 -13.76
N ASP A 18 -20.17 -20.36 -13.71
CA ASP A 18 -19.33 -19.25 -13.22
C ASP A 18 -19.38 -18.10 -14.24
N ALA A 19 -20.41 -17.25 -14.13
CA ALA A 19 -20.59 -16.06 -14.94
C ALA A 19 -19.45 -15.04 -14.74
N ASP A 20 -18.59 -15.24 -13.74
CA ASP A 20 -17.40 -14.45 -13.51
C ASP A 20 -16.14 -15.05 -14.14
N ALA A 21 -16.16 -16.27 -14.67
CA ALA A 21 -15.00 -16.90 -15.32
C ALA A 21 -14.30 -16.01 -16.38
N PRO A 22 -15.02 -15.38 -17.35
CA PRO A 22 -14.35 -14.51 -18.33
C PRO A 22 -13.78 -13.24 -17.67
N LEU A 23 -14.46 -12.71 -16.66
CA LEU A 23 -14.00 -11.54 -15.91
C LEU A 23 -12.75 -11.88 -15.09
N ARG A 24 -12.71 -13.06 -14.47
CA ARG A 24 -11.60 -13.57 -13.66
C ARG A 24 -10.36 -13.66 -14.54
N ALA A 25 -10.47 -14.27 -15.72
CA ALA A 25 -9.39 -14.34 -16.70
C ALA A 25 -8.85 -12.96 -17.09
N ALA A 26 -9.75 -12.02 -17.43
CA ALA A 26 -9.35 -10.66 -17.79
C ALA A 26 -8.67 -9.91 -16.62
N ILE A 27 -9.17 -10.07 -15.39
CA ILE A 27 -8.55 -9.47 -14.19
C ILE A 27 -7.13 -10.02 -13.99
N ILE A 28 -6.96 -11.33 -14.07
CA ILE A 28 -5.64 -11.99 -13.90
C ILE A 28 -4.68 -11.50 -14.96
N GLN A 29 -5.09 -11.50 -16.23
CA GLN A 29 -4.27 -11.04 -17.35
C GLN A 29 -3.79 -9.60 -17.14
N VAL A 30 -4.71 -8.65 -16.91
CA VAL A 30 -4.34 -7.23 -16.71
C VAL A 30 -3.50 -7.05 -15.43
N HIS A 31 -3.74 -7.86 -14.41
CA HIS A 31 -2.94 -7.81 -13.19
C HIS A 31 -1.50 -8.26 -13.45
N GLU A 32 -1.29 -9.35 -14.19
CA GLU A 32 0.05 -9.82 -14.59
C GLU A 32 0.76 -8.84 -15.54
N GLU A 33 0.06 -8.30 -16.55
CA GLU A 33 0.58 -7.25 -17.44
C GLU A 33 1.05 -6.02 -16.64
N SER A 34 0.36 -5.68 -15.56
CA SER A 34 0.74 -4.59 -14.66
C SER A 34 1.89 -4.93 -13.69
N ARG A 35 2.53 -6.11 -13.86
CA ARG A 35 3.50 -6.68 -12.92
C ARG A 35 2.95 -6.76 -11.50
N ARG A 36 1.69 -7.18 -11.38
CA ARG A 36 0.93 -7.32 -10.12
C ARG A 36 0.80 -6.02 -9.32
N ARG A 37 1.03 -4.86 -9.95
CA ARG A 37 0.99 -3.56 -9.28
C ARG A 37 -0.43 -3.03 -9.16
N TYR A 38 -1.29 -3.31 -10.13
CA TYR A 38 -2.61 -2.69 -10.17
C TYR A 38 -3.56 -3.28 -9.13
N GLY A 39 -4.17 -2.39 -8.34
CA GLY A 39 -5.30 -2.72 -7.47
C GLY A 39 -6.64 -2.40 -8.13
N ARG A 40 -7.75 -2.67 -7.42
CA ARG A 40 -9.14 -2.44 -7.83
C ARG A 40 -9.36 -1.23 -8.74
N ARG A 41 -8.89 -0.05 -8.33
CA ARG A 41 -9.11 1.21 -9.08
C ARG A 41 -8.47 1.17 -10.47
N ARG A 42 -7.18 0.81 -10.54
CA ARG A 42 -6.43 0.76 -11.81
C ARG A 42 -6.90 -0.40 -12.70
N LEU A 43 -7.19 -1.55 -12.10
CA LEU A 43 -7.78 -2.69 -12.82
C LEU A 43 -9.14 -2.32 -13.42
N THR A 44 -10.03 -1.68 -12.65
CA THR A 44 -11.34 -1.26 -13.17
C THR A 44 -11.19 -0.27 -14.34
N HIS A 45 -10.23 0.64 -14.26
CA HIS A 45 -9.96 1.58 -15.36
C HIS A 45 -9.44 0.86 -16.61
N ALA A 46 -8.46 -0.05 -16.45
CA ALA A 46 -7.91 -0.82 -17.55
C ALA A 46 -8.96 -1.69 -18.24
N LEU A 47 -9.80 -2.40 -17.46
CA LEU A 47 -10.91 -3.19 -18.01
C LEU A 47 -11.93 -2.33 -18.75
N ARG A 48 -12.23 -1.12 -18.26
CA ARG A 48 -13.11 -0.17 -18.96
C ARG A 48 -12.50 0.37 -20.25
N ALA A 49 -11.18 0.60 -20.26
CA ALA A 49 -10.46 1.00 -21.47
C ALA A 49 -10.48 -0.10 -22.53
N GLN A 50 -10.59 -1.37 -22.13
CA GLN A 50 -10.82 -2.52 -23.00
C GLN A 50 -12.31 -2.70 -23.38
N GLY A 51 -13.18 -1.72 -23.08
CA GLY A 51 -14.60 -1.74 -23.45
C GLY A 51 -15.54 -2.46 -22.46
N MET A 52 -15.02 -3.03 -21.36
CA MET A 52 -15.89 -3.69 -20.37
C MET A 52 -16.62 -2.67 -19.49
N ARG A 53 -17.94 -2.61 -19.61
CA ARG A 53 -18.82 -1.87 -18.69
C ARG A 53 -18.98 -2.64 -17.38
N ILE A 54 -18.04 -2.44 -16.45
CA ILE A 54 -18.03 -3.16 -15.17
C ILE A 54 -18.12 -2.27 -13.93
N ASN A 55 -18.81 -2.79 -12.91
CA ASN A 55 -18.88 -2.20 -11.58
C ASN A 55 -17.58 -2.46 -10.80
N PRO A 56 -16.91 -1.44 -10.24
CA PRO A 56 -15.70 -1.61 -9.44
C PRO A 56 -15.88 -2.51 -8.20
N LYS A 57 -17.12 -2.72 -7.72
CA LYS A 57 -17.42 -3.67 -6.63
C LYS A 57 -17.29 -5.13 -7.09
N ARG A 58 -17.71 -5.43 -8.33
CA ARG A 58 -17.59 -6.77 -8.93
C ARG A 58 -16.12 -7.15 -9.13
N VAL A 59 -15.33 -6.22 -9.67
CA VAL A 59 -13.86 -6.38 -9.78
C VAL A 59 -13.24 -6.64 -8.42
N HIS A 60 -13.61 -5.87 -7.39
CA HIS A 60 -13.08 -6.07 -6.04
C HIS A 60 -13.43 -7.44 -5.45
N ARG A 61 -14.66 -7.92 -5.67
CA ARG A 61 -15.09 -9.25 -5.21
C ARG A 61 -14.23 -10.33 -5.87
N VAL A 62 -14.13 -10.34 -7.19
CA VAL A 62 -13.33 -11.34 -7.93
C VAL A 62 -11.85 -11.26 -7.54
N MET A 63 -11.28 -10.06 -7.41
CA MET A 63 -9.90 -9.91 -6.90
C MET A 63 -9.71 -10.54 -5.51
N ARG A 64 -10.70 -10.44 -4.62
CA ARG A 64 -10.62 -11.05 -3.28
C ARG A 64 -10.71 -12.58 -3.35
N GLU A 65 -11.59 -13.11 -4.19
CA GLU A 65 -11.72 -14.55 -4.43
C GLU A 65 -10.41 -15.14 -4.98
N GLU A 66 -9.73 -14.42 -5.88
CA GLU A 66 -8.44 -14.82 -6.47
C GLU A 66 -7.21 -14.47 -5.61
N GLY A 67 -7.39 -13.86 -4.43
CA GLY A 67 -6.28 -13.43 -3.58
C GLY A 67 -5.41 -12.29 -4.15
N LEU A 68 -5.87 -11.61 -5.20
CA LEU A 68 -5.12 -10.55 -5.89
C LEU A 68 -5.13 -9.24 -5.09
N ARG A 69 -3.97 -8.57 -5.02
CA ARG A 69 -3.80 -7.31 -4.29
C ARG A 69 -2.94 -6.34 -5.08
N GLY A 70 -3.33 -5.08 -5.11
CA GLY A 70 -2.51 -4.02 -5.71
C GLY A 70 -1.43 -3.54 -4.75
N VAL A 71 -0.25 -3.24 -5.29
CA VAL A 71 0.85 -2.66 -4.53
C VAL A 71 0.53 -1.20 -4.18
N ARG A 72 0.74 -0.84 -2.91
CA ARG A 72 0.73 0.55 -2.44
C ARG A 72 2.16 0.95 -2.13
N LYS A 73 2.61 2.11 -2.63
CA LYS A 73 3.88 2.69 -2.19
C LYS A 73 3.74 3.01 -0.71
N GLY A 74 4.65 2.49 0.12
CA GLY A 74 4.72 2.83 1.53
C GLY A 74 4.98 4.33 1.74
N ARG A 75 4.77 4.81 2.97
CA ARG A 75 5.15 6.17 3.33
C ARG A 75 6.65 6.34 3.10
N PHE A 76 7.04 7.40 2.40
CA PHE A 76 8.44 7.76 2.31
C PHE A 76 8.89 8.25 3.68
N VAL A 77 9.91 7.61 4.25
CA VAL A 77 10.59 8.04 5.47
C VAL A 77 12.05 8.26 5.09
N PRO A 78 12.52 9.52 5.00
CA PRO A 78 13.90 9.79 4.69
C PRO A 78 14.79 9.23 5.81
N ARG A 79 15.68 8.30 5.45
CA ARG A 79 16.70 7.75 6.36
C ARG A 79 17.98 8.56 6.13
N THR A 80 18.10 9.69 6.81
CA THR A 80 19.21 10.66 6.63
C THR A 80 20.46 10.26 7.41
N THR A 81 20.32 9.50 8.49
CA THR A 81 21.43 9.14 9.38
C THR A 81 21.31 7.68 9.79
N ASP A 82 22.32 6.89 9.48
CA ASP A 82 22.50 5.57 10.09
C ASP A 82 23.25 5.74 11.40
N SER A 83 22.52 6.05 12.47
CA SER A 83 23.10 6.19 13.82
C SER A 83 23.64 4.87 14.37
N ALA A 84 23.36 3.74 13.72
CA ALA A 84 23.82 2.40 14.11
C ALA A 84 25.01 1.93 13.26
N HIS A 85 25.87 2.85 12.83
CA HIS A 85 27.07 2.52 12.07
C HIS A 85 28.21 2.05 12.98
N GLN A 86 29.09 1.18 12.46
CA GLN A 86 30.30 0.73 13.16
C GLN A 86 31.51 1.66 12.97
N ARG A 87 31.34 2.80 12.28
CA ARG A 87 32.42 3.77 12.05
C ARG A 87 32.78 4.49 13.35
N ALA A 88 34.04 4.92 13.45
CA ALA A 88 34.52 5.69 14.59
C ALA A 88 33.68 6.97 14.75
N ILE A 89 33.15 7.16 15.96
CA ILE A 89 32.41 8.36 16.35
C ILE A 89 33.43 9.34 16.91
N ALA A 90 33.49 10.54 16.33
CA ALA A 90 34.35 11.60 16.86
C ALA A 90 33.94 11.93 18.30
N PRO A 91 34.89 12.12 19.23
CA PRO A 91 34.57 12.45 20.61
C PRO A 91 33.81 13.78 20.68
N ASN A 92 32.74 13.82 21.48
CA ASN A 92 32.02 15.06 21.76
C ASN A 92 32.88 15.94 22.67
N VAL A 93 33.61 16.89 22.08
CA VAL A 93 34.51 17.81 22.80
C VAL A 93 33.73 18.88 23.58
N LEU A 94 32.56 19.28 23.09
CA LEU A 94 31.77 20.35 23.71
C LEU A 94 31.10 19.89 25.01
N GLN A 95 30.63 18.64 25.08
CA GLN A 95 29.99 18.05 26.28
C GLN A 95 28.93 18.95 26.95
N ARG A 96 28.15 19.71 26.17
CA ARG A 96 27.16 20.71 26.65
C ARG A 96 27.77 21.86 27.48
N ARG A 97 29.07 22.10 27.38
CA ARG A 97 29.75 23.28 27.94
C ARG A 97 29.65 24.43 26.95
N PHE A 98 28.66 25.29 27.15
CA PHE A 98 28.40 26.44 26.28
C PHE A 98 29.22 27.68 26.66
N SER A 99 29.76 27.69 27.88
CA SER A 99 30.78 28.65 28.31
C SER A 99 32.15 28.10 27.93
N VAL A 100 32.85 28.82 27.06
CA VAL A 100 34.21 28.48 26.59
C VAL A 100 35.15 29.55 27.10
N ASP A 101 36.10 29.17 27.95
CA ASP A 101 37.07 30.09 28.58
C ASP A 101 38.29 30.39 27.68
N THR A 102 38.19 30.05 26.39
CA THR A 102 39.26 30.17 25.40
C THR A 102 38.96 31.28 24.42
N ALA A 103 39.99 31.94 23.88
CA ALA A 103 39.84 33.02 22.89
C ALA A 103 39.17 32.57 21.56
N VAL A 104 39.11 31.26 21.30
CA VAL A 104 38.43 30.68 20.13
C VAL A 104 37.04 30.19 20.54
N PRO A 105 35.96 30.78 20.01
CA PRO A 105 34.59 30.35 20.33
C PRO A 105 34.25 29.01 19.67
N ALA A 106 33.35 28.24 20.31
CA ALA A 106 32.75 27.06 19.71
C ALA A 106 31.60 27.47 18.77
N TRP A 107 31.59 26.92 17.55
CA TRP A 107 30.53 27.14 16.56
C TRP A 107 29.68 25.87 16.42
N THR A 108 28.37 26.02 16.35
CA THR A 108 27.43 24.93 16.06
C THR A 108 26.37 25.42 15.08
N SER A 109 25.97 24.55 14.17
CA SER A 109 24.90 24.81 13.20
C SER A 109 24.10 23.53 13.01
N ASP A 110 22.78 23.63 13.03
CA ASP A 110 21.89 22.57 12.56
C ASP A 110 21.37 22.87 11.16
N ILE A 111 20.95 21.83 10.45
CA ILE A 111 20.21 21.96 9.19
C ILE A 111 18.78 21.55 9.48
N THR A 112 17.87 22.52 9.44
CA THR A 112 16.43 22.27 9.51
C THR A 112 15.87 22.12 8.10
N TYR A 113 15.34 20.94 7.79
CA TYR A 113 14.64 20.70 6.53
C TYR A 113 13.25 21.34 6.58
N VAL A 114 13.01 22.31 5.69
CA VAL A 114 11.68 22.87 5.45
C VAL A 114 11.02 22.08 4.32
N ALA A 115 9.84 21.51 4.58
CA ALA A 115 9.11 20.75 3.58
C ALA A 115 8.52 21.71 2.51
N THR A 116 8.92 21.55 1.25
CA THR A 116 8.39 22.32 0.12
C THR A 116 7.41 21.48 -0.71
N ARG A 117 6.43 22.16 -1.34
CA ARG A 117 5.42 21.49 -2.19
C ARG A 117 5.93 21.17 -3.59
N GLU A 118 7.04 21.80 -4.01
CA GLU A 118 7.61 21.66 -5.35
C GLU A 118 8.29 20.30 -5.58
N ALA A 119 8.70 19.60 -4.51
CA ALA A 119 9.34 18.28 -4.59
C ALA A 119 8.43 17.10 -4.18
N GLY A 120 7.11 17.29 -4.08
CA GLY A 120 6.14 16.20 -3.90
C GLY A 120 6.24 15.43 -2.58
N CYS A 121 6.94 15.94 -1.57
CA CYS A 121 7.02 15.31 -0.24
C CYS A 121 5.94 15.89 0.68
N THR A 122 4.72 15.38 0.55
CA THR A 122 3.64 15.67 1.50
C THR A 122 3.80 14.81 2.75
N TRP A 123 4.03 15.44 3.90
CA TRP A 123 3.97 14.79 5.20
C TRP A 123 2.50 14.60 5.60
N ARG A 124 2.07 13.34 5.77
CA ARG A 124 0.79 12.99 6.43
C ARG A 124 0.97 11.83 7.38
#